data_AF-A0A415P1L6-F1
#
_entry.id   AF-A0A415P1L6-F1
#
_cell.length_a   1.000
_cell.length_b   1.000
_cell.length_c   1.000
_cell.angle_alpha   90.00
_cell.angle_beta   90.00
_cell.angle_gamma   90.00
#
_symmetry.space_group_name_H-M   'P 1'
#
loop_
_entity.id
_entity.type
_entity.pdbx_description
1 polymer ?
#
loop_
_entity_poly.entity_id
_entity_poly.type
_entity_poly.pdbx_seq_one_letter_code
_entity_poly.pdbx_strand_id
1 'polypeptide(L)'
;NANHAILKTKERLVRKLMEKHEKFKDDEGLWSLAMSRQMAEWREKNNLLDSYDEGKKKGLEEGTKLGLEQGTKLGLEEGNRLGTLNLLAMQIKQKFAIDAKEWLSTLSLSQLYELSNQLLTCNTWEELQQAMKQ
;
A
#
# COMPACT_ATOMS: atom_id res chain seq x y z
N ASN A 1 -60.98 4.63 41.22
CA ASN A 1 -60.60 5.23 39.93
C ASN A 1 -60.01 4.15 39.04
N ALA A 2 -60.76 3.66 38.04
CA ALA A 2 -60.39 2.49 37.22
C ALA A 2 -59.06 2.65 36.46
N ASN A 3 -58.72 3.89 36.08
CA ASN A 3 -57.45 4.21 35.41
C ASN A 3 -56.23 3.89 36.27
N HIS A 4 -56.32 4.08 37.59
CA HIS A 4 -55.24 3.76 38.52
C HIS A 4 -55.02 2.24 38.64
N ALA A 5 -56.10 1.44 38.61
CA ALA A 5 -56.01 -0.02 38.64
C ALA A 5 -55.42 -0.59 37.34
N ILE A 6 -55.78 -0.01 36.19
CA ILE A 6 -55.23 -0.36 34.87
C ILE A 6 -53.74 -0.06 34.83
N LEU A 7 -53.32 1.12 35.29
CA LEU A 7 -51.91 1.51 35.34
C LEU A 7 -51.08 0.55 36.20
N LYS A 8 -51.54 0.26 37.42
CA LYS A 8 -50.88 -0.70 38.33
C LYS A 8 -50.76 -2.11 37.73
N THR A 9 -51.73 -2.50 36.91
CA THR A 9 -51.70 -3.77 36.17
C THR A 9 -50.64 -3.76 35.07
N LYS A 10 -50.55 -2.66 34.29
CA LYS A 10 -49.51 -2.49 33.26
C LYS A 10 -48.11 -2.46 33.87
N GLU A 11 -47.91 -1.74 34.96
CA GLU A 11 -46.63 -1.70 35.69
C GLU A 11 -46.21 -3.09 36.17
N ARG A 12 -47.14 -3.89 36.68
CA ARG A 12 -46.88 -5.28 37.09
C ARG A 12 -46.46 -6.15 35.90
N LEU A 13 -47.05 -5.95 34.73
CA LEU A 13 -46.68 -6.68 33.51
C LEU A 13 -45.28 -6.30 33.04
N VAL A 14 -44.94 -5.02 33.03
CA VAL A 14 -43.59 -4.54 32.69
C VAL A 14 -42.56 -5.11 33.66
N ARG A 15 -42.85 -5.10 34.97
CA ARG A 15 -41.94 -5.67 35.97
C ARG A 15 -41.68 -7.16 35.73
N LYS A 16 -42.73 -7.94 35.50
CA LYS A 16 -42.61 -9.37 35.17
C LYS A 16 -41.82 -9.60 33.88
N LEU A 17 -41.97 -8.72 32.90
CA LEU A 17 -41.20 -8.78 31.66
C LEU A 17 -39.71 -8.54 31.93
N MET A 18 -39.37 -7.51 32.71
CA MET A 18 -37.99 -7.20 33.09
C MET A 18 -37.36 -8.32 33.92
N GLU A 19 -38.09 -8.88 34.89
CA GLU A 19 -37.62 -10.04 35.67
C GLU A 19 -37.31 -11.25 34.79
N LYS A 20 -38.13 -11.51 33.76
CA LYS A 20 -37.87 -12.58 32.80
C LYS A 20 -36.70 -12.27 31.89
N HIS A 21 -36.52 -11.01 31.49
CA HIS A 21 -35.40 -10.58 30.66
C HIS A 21 -34.06 -10.70 31.38
N GLU A 22 -33.99 -10.34 32.66
CA GLU A 22 -32.76 -10.52 33.44
C GLU A 22 -32.44 -12.01 33.66
N LYS A 23 -33.45 -12.83 34.01
CA LYS A 23 -33.26 -14.29 34.07
C LYS A 23 -32.82 -14.91 32.74
N PHE A 24 -33.25 -14.32 31.63
CA PHE A 24 -32.85 -14.75 30.29
C PHE A 24 -31.39 -14.40 29.98
N LYS A 25 -30.86 -13.29 30.52
CA LYS A 25 -29.43 -12.95 30.44
C LYS A 25 -28.56 -13.84 31.31
N ASP A 26 -29.07 -14.25 32.47
CA ASP A 26 -28.35 -15.11 33.40
C ASP A 26 -28.20 -16.55 32.87
N ASP A 27 -29.06 -16.97 31.92
CA ASP A 27 -28.92 -18.23 31.21
C ASP A 27 -27.94 -18.08 30.03
N GLU A 28 -26.68 -18.46 30.26
CA GLU A 28 -25.59 -18.33 29.28
C GLU A 28 -25.88 -19.05 27.95
N GLY A 29 -26.57 -20.19 27.99
CA GLY A 29 -26.93 -20.96 26.80
C GLY A 29 -28.01 -20.29 25.95
N LEU A 30 -29.08 -19.81 26.59
CA LEU A 30 -30.16 -19.09 25.90
C LEU A 30 -29.73 -17.70 25.45
N TRP A 31 -28.95 -16.99 26.28
CA TRP A 31 -28.41 -15.68 25.96
C TRP A 31 -27.45 -15.73 24.77
N SER A 32 -26.50 -16.69 24.75
CA SER A 32 -25.58 -16.88 23.61
C SER A 32 -26.29 -17.29 22.33
N LEU A 33 -27.33 -18.13 22.41
CA LEU A 33 -28.15 -18.49 21.25
C LEU A 33 -28.90 -17.28 20.68
N ALA A 34 -29.48 -16.42 21.52
CA ALA A 34 -30.14 -15.21 21.05
C ALA A 34 -29.16 -14.17 20.50
N MET A 35 -28.00 -13.98 21.15
CA MET A 35 -26.98 -13.06 20.65
C MET A 35 -26.38 -13.54 19.34
N SER A 36 -26.15 -14.85 19.16
CA SER A 36 -25.65 -15.38 17.88
C SER A 36 -26.64 -15.17 16.74
N ARG A 37 -27.96 -15.30 16.98
CA ARG A 37 -29.00 -14.96 16.00
C ARG A 37 -29.06 -13.46 15.70
N GLN A 38 -29.08 -12.62 16.73
CA GLN A 38 -29.09 -11.16 16.54
C GLN A 38 -27.85 -10.69 15.78
N MET A 39 -26.68 -11.26 16.08
CA MET A 39 -25.44 -11.00 15.35
C MET A 39 -25.47 -11.54 13.93
N ALA A 40 -26.12 -12.69 13.67
CA ALA A 40 -26.28 -13.22 12.32
C ALA A 40 -27.17 -12.30 11.47
N GLU A 41 -28.29 -11.81 12.01
CA GLU A 41 -29.16 -10.84 11.36
C GLU A 41 -28.44 -9.50 11.12
N TRP A 42 -27.65 -9.05 12.10
CA TRP A 42 -26.86 -7.83 11.97
C TRP A 42 -25.80 -7.96 10.88
N ARG A 43 -25.10 -9.12 10.82
CA ARG A 43 -24.16 -9.44 9.73
C ARG A 43 -24.87 -9.55 8.39
N GLU A 44 -26.01 -10.23 8.29
CA GLU A 44 -26.76 -10.33 7.04
C GLU A 44 -27.16 -8.95 6.51
N LYS A 45 -27.61 -8.07 7.41
CA LYS A 45 -27.99 -6.69 7.07
C LYS A 45 -26.80 -5.82 6.67
N ASN A 46 -25.64 -6.02 7.28
CA ASN A 46 -24.44 -5.21 7.05
C ASN A 46 -23.40 -5.86 6.13
N ASN A 47 -23.62 -7.09 5.66
CA ASN A 47 -22.69 -7.83 4.80
C ASN A 47 -22.27 -7.04 3.55
N LEU A 48 -23.19 -6.27 2.97
CA LEU A 48 -22.91 -5.43 1.81
C LEU A 48 -22.00 -4.25 2.16
N LEU A 49 -22.14 -3.69 3.36
CA LEU A 49 -21.32 -2.61 3.86
C LEU A 49 -19.92 -3.11 4.25
N ASP A 50 -19.86 -4.23 4.98
CA ASP A 50 -18.60 -4.86 5.40
C ASP A 50 -17.77 -5.27 4.18
N SER A 51 -18.39 -5.89 3.16
CA SER A 51 -17.71 -6.25 1.92
C SER A 51 -17.27 -5.04 1.10
N TYR A 52 -18.02 -3.93 1.12
CA TYR A 52 -17.61 -2.68 0.48
C TYR A 52 -16.39 -2.06 1.17
N ASP A 53 -16.41 -1.98 2.50
CA ASP A 53 -15.30 -1.41 3.29
C ASP A 53 -14.03 -2.28 3.17
N GLU A 54 -14.18 -3.60 3.19
CA GLU A 54 -13.08 -4.54 2.92
C GLU A 54 -12.52 -4.36 1.51
N GLY A 55 -13.38 -4.24 0.50
CA GLY A 55 -12.97 -4.00 -0.89
C GLY A 55 -12.22 -2.68 -1.04
N LYS A 56 -12.71 -1.61 -0.41
CA LYS A 56 -12.07 -0.30 -0.39
C LYS A 56 -10.70 -0.34 0.28
N LYS A 57 -10.59 -1.04 1.42
CA LYS A 57 -9.32 -1.23 2.13
C LYS A 57 -8.32 -2.01 1.29
N LYS A 58 -8.72 -3.15 0.72
CA LYS A 58 -7.88 -3.97 -0.15
C LYS A 58 -7.41 -3.19 -1.38
N GLY A 59 -8.30 -2.48 -2.05
CA GLY A 59 -7.94 -1.65 -3.21
C GLY A 59 -6.94 -0.55 -2.86
N LEU A 60 -7.09 0.09 -1.69
CA LEU A 60 -6.13 1.09 -1.22
C LEU A 60 -4.77 0.47 -0.89
N GLU A 61 -4.74 -0.67 -0.19
CA GLU A 61 -3.51 -1.39 0.15
C GLU A 61 -2.76 -1.86 -1.09
N GLU A 62 -3.46 -2.50 -2.04
CA GLU A 62 -2.89 -2.97 -3.30
C GLU A 62 -2.38 -1.82 -4.17
N GLY A 63 -3.19 -0.75 -4.31
CA GLY A 63 -2.80 0.43 -5.08
C GLY A 63 -1.59 1.14 -4.47
N THR A 64 -1.53 1.26 -3.15
CA THR A 64 -0.39 1.86 -2.44
C THR A 64 0.87 1.02 -2.61
N LYS A 65 0.75 -0.30 -2.45
CA LYS A 65 1.88 -1.22 -2.60
C LYS A 65 2.44 -1.18 -4.03
N LEU A 66 1.59 -1.29 -5.05
CA LEU A 66 2.00 -1.24 -6.44
C LEU A 66 2.64 0.11 -6.80
N GLY A 67 2.03 1.21 -6.37
CA GLY A 67 2.56 2.55 -6.60
C GLY A 67 3.94 2.75 -5.96
N LEU A 68 4.12 2.29 -4.71
CA LEU A 68 5.39 2.39 -4.01
C LEU A 68 6.47 1.53 -4.67
N GLU A 69 6.17 0.28 -5.01
CA GLU A 69 7.13 -0.65 -5.64
C GLU A 69 7.57 -0.13 -7.01
N GLN A 70 6.63 0.28 -7.86
CA GLN A 70 6.94 0.82 -9.19
C GLN A 70 7.69 2.15 -9.10
N GLY A 71 7.25 3.07 -8.24
CA GLY A 71 7.90 4.36 -8.04
C GLY A 71 9.32 4.21 -7.50
N THR A 72 9.54 3.32 -6.54
CA THR A 72 10.86 3.04 -5.98
C THR A 72 11.79 2.44 -7.02
N LYS A 73 11.31 1.46 -7.79
CA LYS A 73 12.11 0.82 -8.85
C LYS A 73 12.54 1.82 -9.92
N LEU A 74 11.59 2.57 -10.48
CA LEU A 74 11.87 3.58 -11.51
C LEU A 74 12.78 4.69 -10.99
N GLY A 75 12.53 5.17 -9.77
CA GLY A 75 13.36 6.21 -9.14
C GLY A 75 14.79 5.74 -8.89
N LEU A 76 14.98 4.49 -8.45
CA LEU A 76 16.31 3.92 -8.23
C LEU A 76 17.05 3.70 -9.57
N GLU A 77 16.38 3.19 -10.59
CA GLU A 77 16.96 2.97 -11.91
C GLU A 77 17.41 4.30 -12.55
N GLU A 78 16.56 5.33 -12.54
CA GLU A 78 16.92 6.64 -13.10
C GLU A 78 17.97 7.36 -12.24
N GLY A 79 17.89 7.25 -10.92
CA GLY A 79 18.88 7.79 -10.00
C GLY A 79 20.27 7.18 -10.21
N ASN A 80 20.33 5.85 -10.35
CA ASN A 80 21.58 5.15 -10.68
C ASN A 80 22.12 5.60 -12.04
N ARG A 81 21.25 5.70 -13.06
CA ARG A 81 21.67 6.15 -14.40
C ARG A 81 22.26 7.55 -14.38
N LEU A 82 21.57 8.50 -13.73
CA LEU A 82 22.04 9.87 -13.61
C LEU A 82 23.35 9.95 -12.81
N GLY A 83 23.46 9.18 -11.74
CA GLY A 83 24.66 9.10 -10.91
C GLY A 83 25.88 8.59 -11.70
N THR A 84 25.72 7.47 -12.40
CA THR A 84 26.76 6.89 -13.27
C THR A 84 27.15 7.87 -14.37
N LEU A 85 26.18 8.50 -15.04
CA LEU A 85 26.44 9.51 -16.07
C LEU A 85 27.27 10.67 -15.54
N ASN A 86 26.88 11.25 -14.41
CA ASN A 86 27.60 12.38 -13.81
C ASN A 86 29.03 12.00 -13.40
N LEU A 87 29.21 10.80 -12.84
CA LEU A 87 30.53 10.30 -12.47
C LEU A 87 31.43 10.13 -13.70
N LEU A 88 30.94 9.48 -14.75
CA LEU A 88 31.68 9.28 -15.99
C LEU A 88 32.01 10.60 -16.69
N ALA A 89 31.06 11.55 -16.71
CA ALA A 89 31.29 12.89 -17.25
C ALA A 89 32.45 13.59 -16.53
N MET A 90 32.49 13.48 -15.19
CA MET A 90 33.58 14.04 -14.39
C MET A 90 34.91 13.36 -14.68
N GLN A 91 34.94 12.03 -14.76
CA GLN A 91 36.17 11.27 -15.02
C GLN A 91 36.72 11.53 -16.43
N ILE A 92 35.86 11.59 -17.45
CA ILE A 92 36.25 11.93 -18.82
C ILE A 92 36.81 13.37 -18.88
N LYS A 93 36.16 14.31 -18.19
CA LYS A 93 36.65 15.69 -18.11
C LYS A 93 38.02 15.77 -17.43
N GLN A 94 38.25 14.97 -16.38
CA GLN A 94 39.55 14.92 -15.70
C GLN A 94 40.63 14.26 -16.56
N LYS A 95 40.31 13.14 -17.22
CA LYS A 95 41.28 12.32 -17.95
C LYS A 95 41.63 12.89 -19.33
N PHE A 96 40.64 13.42 -20.05
CA PHE A 96 40.79 13.86 -21.44
C PHE A 96 40.57 15.36 -21.64
N ALA A 97 40.21 16.11 -20.59
CA ALA A 97 39.85 17.53 -20.68
C ALA A 97 38.64 17.81 -21.60
N ILE A 98 37.74 16.84 -21.76
CA ILE A 98 36.56 16.92 -22.64
C ILE A 98 35.27 16.94 -21.81
N ASP A 99 34.34 17.83 -22.17
CA ASP A 99 32.99 17.79 -21.63
C ASP A 99 32.12 16.86 -22.48
N ALA A 100 31.89 15.65 -21.97
CA ALA A 100 31.15 14.60 -22.67
C ALA A 100 29.70 14.45 -22.21
N LYS A 101 29.18 15.36 -21.37
CA LYS A 101 27.88 15.17 -20.73
C LYS A 101 26.74 14.95 -21.72
N GLU A 102 26.70 15.72 -22.82
CA GLU A 102 25.68 15.58 -23.86
C GLU A 102 25.75 14.22 -24.55
N TRP A 103 26.95 13.76 -24.90
CA TRP A 103 27.14 12.45 -25.52
C TRP A 103 26.78 11.30 -24.59
N LEU A 104 27.20 11.35 -23.32
CA LEU A 104 26.82 10.32 -22.33
C LEU A 104 25.31 10.25 -22.09
N SER A 105 24.59 11.36 -22.31
CA SER A 105 23.14 11.43 -22.15
C SER A 105 22.38 10.66 -23.25
N THR A 106 23.04 10.35 -24.38
CA THR A 106 22.46 9.52 -25.44
C THR A 106 22.67 8.02 -25.22
N LEU A 107 23.50 7.64 -24.24
CA LEU A 107 23.83 6.24 -23.95
C LEU A 107 22.84 5.61 -22.97
N SER A 108 22.58 4.32 -23.17
CA SER A 108 21.86 3.49 -22.20
C SER A 108 22.71 3.17 -20.96
N LEU A 109 22.07 2.77 -19.86
CA LEU A 109 22.78 2.41 -18.62
C LEU A 109 23.83 1.30 -18.85
N SER A 110 23.50 0.29 -19.67
CA SER A 110 24.45 -0.78 -20.01
C SER A 110 25.67 -0.25 -20.76
N GLN A 111 25.46 0.68 -21.70
CA GLN A 111 26.56 1.31 -22.44
C GLN A 111 27.41 2.19 -21.52
N LEU A 112 26.81 2.86 -20.52
CA LEU A 112 27.57 3.61 -19.52
C LEU A 112 28.47 2.71 -18.67
N TYR A 113 28.00 1.51 -18.29
CA TYR A 113 28.84 0.54 -17.57
C TYR A 113 29.97 0.00 -18.44
N GLU A 114 29.71 -0.30 -19.71
CA GLU A 114 30.77 -0.74 -20.64
C GLU A 114 31.82 0.36 -20.82
N LEU A 115 31.36 1.59 -21.04
CA LEU A 115 32.23 2.76 -21.11
C LEU A 115 33.10 2.89 -19.86
N SER A 116 32.54 2.67 -18.67
CA SER A 116 33.29 2.71 -17.41
C SER A 116 34.47 1.74 -17.40
N ASN A 117 34.32 0.55 -18.00
CA ASN A 117 35.41 -0.43 -18.09
C ASN A 117 36.46 0.03 -19.10
N GLN A 118 36.03 0.48 -20.28
CA GLN A 118 36.93 0.98 -21.34
C GLN A 118 37.68 2.24 -20.92
N LEU A 119 37.08 3.08 -20.06
CA LEU A 119 37.70 4.29 -19.55
C LEU A 119 39.00 4.00 -18.77
N LEU A 120 39.14 2.80 -18.19
CA LEU A 120 40.35 2.39 -17.47
C LEU A 120 41.49 2.02 -18.42
N THR A 121 41.19 1.52 -19.62
CA THR A 121 42.17 0.96 -20.56
C THR A 121 42.55 1.93 -21.68
N CYS A 122 41.62 2.78 -22.14
CA CYS A 122 41.87 3.76 -23.19
C CYS A 122 42.76 4.91 -22.71
N ASN A 123 43.73 5.31 -23.53
CA ASN A 123 44.62 6.44 -23.23
C ASN A 123 44.20 7.74 -23.91
N THR A 124 43.37 7.63 -24.96
CA THR A 124 42.83 8.79 -25.69
C THR A 124 41.31 8.76 -25.76
N TRP A 125 40.72 9.91 -26.05
CA TRP A 125 39.27 10.04 -26.23
C TRP A 125 38.79 9.29 -27.48
N GLU A 126 39.59 9.33 -28.55
CA GLU A 126 39.31 8.69 -29.81
C GLU A 126 39.27 7.17 -29.67
N GLU A 127 40.21 6.57 -28.91
CA GLU A 127 40.21 5.15 -28.56
C GLU A 127 38.93 4.76 -27.81
N LEU A 128 38.52 5.58 -26.83
CA LEU A 128 37.32 5.33 -26.05
C LEU A 128 36.05 5.38 -26.92
N GLN A 129 35.94 6.36 -27.81
CA GLN A 129 34.82 6.45 -28.74
C GLN A 129 34.79 5.30 -29.74
N GLN A 130 35.95 4.82 -30.19
CA GLN A 130 36.03 3.67 -31.09
C GLN A 130 35.64 2.37 -30.38
N ALA A 131 36.06 2.18 -29.13
CA ALA A 131 35.67 1.03 -28.32
C ALA A 131 34.14 0.96 -28.10
N MET A 132 33.47 2.10 -28.03
CA MET A 132 32.01 2.20 -27.88
C MET A 132 31.21 2.04 -29.18
N LYS A 133 31.87 1.97 -30.34
CA LYS A 133 31.22 1.81 -31.67
C LYS A 133 31.13 0.37 -32.15
N GLN A 134 31.75 -0.58 -31.42
CA GLN A 134 31.65 -2.01 -31.68
C GLN A 134 30.38 -2.59 -31.06
#